data_AF-A0A6P0LXD2-F1
#
_entry.id   AF-A0A6P0LXD2-F1
#
_cell.length_a   1.000
_cell.length_b   1.000
_cell.length_c   1.000
_cell.angle_alpha   90.00
_cell.angle_beta   90.00
_cell.angle_gamma   90.00
#
_symmetry.space_group_name_H-M   'P 1'
#
loop_
_entity.id
_entity.type
_entity.pdbx_description
1 polymer ?
#
loop_
_entity_poly.entity_id
_entity_poly.type
_entity_poly.pdbx_seq_one_letter_code
_entity_poly.pdbx_strand_id
1 'polypeptide(L)'
;MLNTPFNRFKPAALPLKKALSRLALGLATLLFAAVAVFCVTAPTALAATVEPLHGINITEKGVTILVTSNGCTQKEDFTTILAKSQPPIATFIRLKPDFCKGVSRPVTIQFSLSEVGATEFKVANLFVPSPRF
;
A
#
# COMPACT_ATOMS: atom_id res chain seq x y z
N MET A 1 -84.61 -38.16 4.42
CA MET A 1 -83.28 -38.79 4.55
C MET A 1 -82.34 -38.13 3.57
N LEU A 2 -81.34 -37.36 4.03
CA LEU A 2 -80.06 -37.11 3.33
C LEU A 2 -79.15 -36.31 4.27
N ASN A 3 -78.37 -37.05 5.05
CA ASN A 3 -77.24 -36.55 5.83
C ASN A 3 -76.05 -36.40 4.89
N THR A 4 -75.45 -35.22 4.78
CA THR A 4 -74.09 -35.05 4.25
C THR A 4 -73.30 -34.13 5.17
N PRO A 5 -72.15 -34.56 5.73
CA PRO A 5 -71.31 -33.68 6.51
C PRO A 5 -70.43 -32.82 5.60
N PHE A 6 -70.40 -31.52 5.87
CA PHE A 6 -69.44 -30.57 5.31
C PHE A 6 -68.01 -30.99 5.71
N ASN A 7 -67.21 -31.35 4.71
CA ASN A 7 -65.80 -31.70 4.89
C ASN A 7 -64.98 -30.42 5.10
N ARG A 8 -64.48 -30.22 6.32
CA ARG A 8 -63.67 -29.05 6.70
C ARG A 8 -62.22 -29.26 6.23
N PHE A 9 -61.82 -28.58 5.16
CA PHE A 9 -60.40 -28.50 4.77
C PHE A 9 -59.61 -27.83 5.91
N LYS A 10 -58.71 -28.60 6.53
CA LYS A 10 -57.68 -28.08 7.45
C LYS A 10 -56.54 -27.54 6.59
N PRO A 11 -56.19 -26.24 6.65
CA PRO A 11 -54.98 -25.77 5.98
C PRO A 11 -53.77 -26.41 6.68
N ALA A 12 -52.86 -26.99 5.90
CA ALA A 12 -51.61 -27.53 6.40
C ALA A 12 -50.78 -26.39 6.99
N ALA A 13 -50.73 -26.30 8.32
CA ALA A 13 -49.79 -25.44 9.01
C ALA A 13 -48.38 -25.93 8.69
N LEU A 14 -47.65 -25.17 7.87
CA LEU A 14 -46.23 -25.45 7.64
C LEU A 14 -45.52 -25.47 9.01
N PRO A 15 -44.76 -26.53 9.33
CA PRO A 15 -44.13 -26.63 10.64
C PRO A 15 -43.11 -25.51 10.77
N LEU A 16 -43.37 -24.59 11.71
CA LEU A 16 -42.56 -23.40 12.02
C LEU A 16 -41.06 -23.70 12.11
N LYS A 17 -40.69 -24.90 12.58
CA LYS A 17 -39.30 -25.39 12.62
C LYS A 17 -38.62 -25.46 11.23
N LYS A 18 -39.34 -25.87 10.18
CA LYS A 18 -38.82 -25.93 8.80
C LYS A 18 -38.68 -24.53 8.19
N ALA A 19 -39.57 -23.60 8.54
CA ALA A 19 -39.48 -22.21 8.10
C ALA A 19 -38.28 -21.50 8.75
N LEU A 20 -38.08 -21.68 10.07
CA LEU A 20 -36.94 -21.11 10.80
C LEU A 20 -35.61 -21.70 10.32
N SER A 21 -35.55 -23.00 10.04
CA SER A 21 -34.34 -23.64 9.49
C SER A 21 -33.98 -23.12 8.10
N ARG A 22 -34.97 -22.91 7.21
CA ARG A 22 -34.74 -22.31 5.89
C ARG A 22 -34.29 -20.85 5.98
N LEU A 23 -34.83 -20.09 6.94
CA LEU A 23 -34.41 -18.70 7.17
C LEU A 23 -32.95 -18.64 7.67
N ALA A 24 -32.59 -19.50 8.62
CA ALA A 24 -31.23 -19.58 9.14
C ALA A 24 -30.21 -19.99 8.06
N LEU A 25 -30.59 -20.94 7.19
CA LEU A 25 -29.73 -21.38 6.09
C LEU A 25 -29.56 -20.28 5.03
N GLY A 26 -30.61 -19.52 4.72
CA GLY A 26 -30.55 -18.37 3.81
C GLY A 26 -29.74 -17.20 4.36
N LEU A 27 -29.82 -16.95 5.68
CA LEU A 27 -29.02 -15.90 6.33
C LEU A 27 -27.53 -16.29 6.36
N ALA A 28 -27.22 -17.57 6.64
CA ALA A 28 -25.86 -18.08 6.64
C ALA A 28 -25.20 -18.02 5.24
N THR A 29 -25.94 -18.31 4.16
CA THR A 29 -25.42 -18.22 2.80
C THR A 29 -25.21 -16.77 2.34
N LEU A 30 -26.09 -15.84 2.73
CA LEU A 30 -25.91 -14.40 2.48
C LEU A 30 -24.69 -13.83 3.21
N LEU A 31 -24.46 -14.22 4.47
CA LEU A 31 -23.27 -13.83 5.22
C LEU A 31 -21.98 -14.40 4.61
N PHE A 32 -21.98 -15.67 4.17
CA PHE A 32 -20.83 -16.27 3.50
C PHE A 32 -20.50 -15.59 2.16
N ALA A 33 -21.52 -15.23 1.38
CA ALA A 33 -21.33 -14.51 0.12
C ALA A 33 -20.78 -13.09 0.33
N ALA A 34 -21.25 -12.37 1.36
CA ALA A 34 -20.75 -11.03 1.68
C ALA A 34 -19.26 -11.04 2.10
N VAL A 35 -18.82 -12.06 2.87
CA VAL A 35 -17.42 -12.21 3.26
C VAL A 35 -16.52 -12.58 2.06
N ALA A 36 -17.01 -13.44 1.15
CA ALA A 36 -16.27 -13.81 -0.05
C ALA A 36 -16.04 -12.62 -1.00
N VAL A 37 -17.03 -11.73 -1.13
CA VAL A 37 -16.90 -10.51 -1.95
C VAL A 37 -15.87 -9.54 -1.37
N PHE A 38 -15.81 -9.40 -0.04
CA PHE A 38 -14.86 -8.51 0.64
C PHE A 38 -13.39 -8.95 0.49
N CYS A 39 -13.12 -10.25 0.34
CA CYS A 39 -11.76 -10.77 0.13
C CYS A 39 -11.24 -10.59 -1.31
N VAL A 40 -12.12 -10.50 -2.32
CA VAL A 40 -11.70 -10.41 -3.73
C VAL A 40 -11.46 -8.96 -4.16
N THR A 41 -12.08 -7.99 -3.48
CA THR A 41 -11.87 -6.55 -3.75
C THR A 41 -10.91 -5.90 -2.76
N ALA A 42 -10.07 -6.67 -2.07
CA ALA A 42 -8.95 -6.09 -1.35
C ALA A 42 -8.16 -5.25 -2.38
N PRO A 43 -8.00 -3.92 -2.17
CA PRO A 43 -7.22 -3.12 -3.09
C PRO A 43 -5.86 -3.79 -3.16
N THR A 44 -5.50 -4.26 -4.36
CA THR A 44 -4.16 -4.68 -4.67
C THR A 44 -3.26 -3.56 -4.18
N ALA A 45 -2.47 -3.85 -3.14
CA ALA A 45 -1.47 -2.94 -2.62
C ALA A 45 -0.77 -2.34 -3.84
N LEU A 46 -0.88 -1.01 -4.00
CA LEU A 46 -0.33 -0.29 -5.13
C LEU A 46 1.04 -0.90 -5.39
N ALA A 47 1.24 -1.48 -6.58
CA ALA A 47 2.58 -1.84 -7.03
C ALA A 47 3.42 -0.60 -6.80
N ALA A 48 4.37 -0.66 -5.86
CA ALA A 48 5.08 0.51 -5.38
C ALA A 48 5.74 1.17 -6.58
N THR A 49 5.15 2.26 -7.07
CA THR A 49 5.69 3.00 -8.20
C THR A 49 6.98 3.61 -7.73
N VAL A 50 8.10 3.14 -8.29
CA VAL A 50 9.42 3.66 -7.95
C VAL A 50 9.46 5.13 -8.34
N GLU A 51 9.59 6.01 -7.33
CA GLU A 51 9.77 7.43 -7.55
C GLU A 51 11.17 7.68 -8.15
N PRO A 52 11.27 8.40 -9.28
CA PRO A 52 12.57 8.73 -9.84
C PRO A 52 13.33 9.73 -8.96
N LEU A 53 14.57 9.40 -8.64
CA LEU A 53 15.54 10.37 -8.12
C LEU A 53 16.21 11.04 -9.32
N HIS A 54 16.01 12.34 -9.50
CA HIS A 54 16.61 13.12 -10.60
C HIS A 54 18.10 13.37 -10.41
N GLY A 55 18.60 13.14 -9.20
CA GLY A 55 19.99 13.32 -8.86
C GLY A 55 20.28 12.85 -7.45
N ILE A 56 21.53 12.44 -7.25
CA ILE A 56 22.09 12.11 -5.94
C ILE A 56 23.45 12.80 -5.86
N ASN A 57 23.68 13.53 -4.78
CA ASN A 57 25.00 14.05 -4.42
C ASN A 57 25.42 13.41 -3.11
N ILE A 58 26.58 12.76 -3.11
CA ILE A 58 27.15 12.08 -1.94
C ILE A 58 28.43 12.79 -1.57
N THR A 59 28.56 13.13 -0.28
CA THR A 59 29.76 13.72 0.30
C THR A 59 30.14 12.95 1.56
N GLU A 60 31.33 13.23 2.09
CA GLU A 60 31.75 12.74 3.41
C GLU A 60 30.87 13.25 4.56
N LYS A 61 30.00 14.24 4.32
CA LYS A 61 29.12 14.83 5.34
C LYS A 61 27.67 14.33 5.27
N GLY A 62 27.27 13.72 4.15
CA GLY A 62 25.87 13.35 3.94
C GLY A 62 25.49 13.09 2.49
N VAL A 63 24.20 12.86 2.28
CA VAL A 63 23.58 12.59 0.98
C VAL A 63 22.50 13.62 0.71
N THR A 64 22.47 14.14 -0.52
CA THR A 64 21.37 14.95 -1.02
C THR A 64 20.71 14.22 -2.18
N ILE A 65 19.38 14.09 -2.14
CA ILE A 65 18.58 13.58 -3.26
C ILE A 65 17.80 14.72 -3.91
N LEU A 66 17.53 14.59 -5.20
CA LEU A 66 16.69 15.50 -5.96
C LEU A 66 15.41 14.77 -6.41
N VAL A 67 14.25 15.26 -6.00
CA VAL A 67 12.94 14.63 -6.23
C VAL A 67 11.94 15.62 -6.80
N THR A 68 10.87 15.14 -7.42
CA THR A 68 9.76 16.01 -7.85
C THR A 68 8.92 16.43 -6.64
N SER A 69 8.51 17.69 -6.60
CA SER A 69 7.51 18.21 -5.67
C SER A 69 6.48 19.09 -6.37
N ASN A 70 5.23 19.00 -5.92
CA ASN A 70 4.13 19.88 -6.29
C ASN A 70 3.86 20.95 -5.21
N GLY A 71 4.79 21.14 -4.26
CA GLY A 71 4.84 22.28 -3.36
C GLY A 71 4.84 21.98 -1.87
N CYS A 72 4.64 20.72 -1.45
CA CYS A 72 4.56 20.37 -0.03
C CYS A 72 5.53 19.28 0.42
N THR A 73 6.43 18.84 -0.46
CA THR A 73 7.47 17.89 -0.12
C THR A 73 8.44 18.51 0.89
N GLN A 74 8.65 17.83 2.01
CA GLN A 74 9.59 18.18 3.06
C GLN A 74 10.51 16.99 3.37
N LYS A 75 11.56 17.22 4.17
CA LYS A 75 12.50 16.15 4.53
C LYS A 75 11.83 15.07 5.38
N GLU A 76 10.94 15.48 6.27
CA GLU A 76 10.22 14.63 7.21
C GLU A 76 9.24 13.68 6.50
N ASP A 77 8.94 13.94 5.23
CA ASP A 77 8.16 13.05 4.38
C ASP A 77 9.01 11.85 3.89
N PHE A 78 10.29 11.78 4.23
CA PHE A 78 11.18 10.71 3.84
C PHE A 78 11.76 9.95 5.02
N THR A 79 12.00 8.67 4.80
CA THR A 79 12.85 7.83 5.64
C THR A 79 13.90 7.14 4.78
N THR A 80 14.91 6.60 5.45
CA THR A 80 16.10 6.02 4.85
C THR A 80 16.37 4.66 5.48
N ILE A 81 16.69 3.68 4.64
CA ILE A 81 17.07 2.34 5.07
C ILE A 81 18.44 2.04 4.49
N LEU A 82 19.39 1.64 5.34
CA LEU A 82 20.69 1.14 4.92
C LEU A 82 20.77 -0.37 5.17
N ALA A 83 20.65 -1.14 4.10
CA ALA A 83 20.83 -2.58 4.17
C ALA A 83 22.33 -2.92 4.19
N LYS A 84 22.77 -3.56 5.28
CA LYS A 84 24.14 -4.07 5.44
C LYS A 84 24.41 -5.22 4.47
N SER A 85 24.83 -4.87 3.26
CA SER A 85 25.19 -5.74 2.16
C SER A 85 26.57 -5.33 1.62
N GLN A 86 27.13 -6.09 0.67
CA GLN A 86 28.40 -5.78 0.02
C GLN A 86 28.20 -5.72 -1.50
N PRO A 87 28.09 -4.51 -2.11
CA PRO A 87 28.11 -3.19 -1.47
C PRO A 87 26.83 -2.89 -0.67
N PRO A 88 26.86 -1.94 0.29
CA PRO A 88 25.67 -1.55 1.04
C PRO A 88 24.63 -0.89 0.12
N ILE A 89 23.35 -1.08 0.44
CA ILE A 89 22.22 -0.52 -0.31
C ILE A 89 21.51 0.51 0.54
N ALA A 90 21.49 1.77 0.08
CA ALA A 90 20.72 2.85 0.69
C ALA A 90 19.41 3.06 -0.09
N THR A 91 18.29 3.01 0.61
CA THR A 91 16.95 3.21 0.06
C THR A 91 16.32 4.46 0.66
N PHE A 92 15.84 5.36 -0.18
CA PHE A 92 15.07 6.55 0.21
C PHE A 92 13.59 6.28 -0.03
N ILE A 93 12.76 6.44 1.00
CA ILE A 93 11.35 6.09 0.95
C ILE A 93 10.54 7.32 1.30
N ARG A 94 9.70 7.77 0.37
CA ARG A 94 8.69 8.80 0.64
C ARG A 94 7.53 8.18 1.42
N LEU A 95 7.39 8.59 2.68
CA LEU A 95 6.31 8.19 3.58
C LEU A 95 5.00 8.94 3.28
N LYS A 96 5.10 10.20 2.85
CA LYS A 96 3.94 11.06 2.59
C LYS A 96 3.91 11.54 1.13
N PRO A 97 2.82 11.25 0.38
CA PRO A 97 2.66 11.73 -0.99
C PRO A 97 2.51 13.26 -1.04
N ASP A 98 3.00 13.87 -2.12
CA ASP A 98 2.87 15.31 -2.38
C ASP A 98 1.59 15.62 -3.17
N PHE A 99 0.49 15.85 -2.45
CA PHE A 99 -0.81 16.18 -3.02
C PHE A 99 -1.05 17.68 -3.24
N CYS A 100 -0.03 18.52 -3.07
CA CYS A 100 -0.20 19.94 -3.30
C CYS A 100 -0.39 20.26 -4.78
N LYS A 101 -1.09 21.36 -5.07
CA LYS A 101 -1.48 21.77 -6.43
C LYS A 101 -0.59 22.87 -6.99
N GLY A 102 0.66 22.94 -6.54
CA GLY A 102 1.64 23.88 -7.05
C GLY A 102 2.27 23.40 -8.35
N VAL A 103 3.10 24.26 -8.95
CA VAL A 103 3.89 23.90 -10.14
C VAL A 103 4.91 22.84 -9.77
N SER A 104 4.91 21.75 -10.54
CA SER A 104 5.85 20.64 -10.39
C SER A 104 7.28 21.09 -10.64
N ARG A 105 8.17 20.82 -9.70
CA ARG A 105 9.58 21.24 -9.76
C ARG A 105 10.49 20.29 -8.99
N PRO A 106 11.78 20.18 -9.36
CA PRO A 106 12.74 19.43 -8.58
C PRO A 106 13.04 20.16 -7.25
N VAL A 107 13.11 19.41 -6.15
CA VAL A 107 13.48 19.89 -4.82
C VAL A 107 14.54 19.00 -4.19
N THR A 108 15.48 19.61 -3.48
CA THR A 108 16.59 18.91 -2.82
C THR A 108 16.22 18.51 -1.40
N ILE A 109 16.40 17.23 -1.06
CA ILE A 109 16.27 16.73 0.31
C ILE A 109 17.65 16.30 0.79
N GLN A 110 18.07 16.86 1.93
CA GLN A 110 19.42 16.66 2.49
C GLN A 110 19.35 15.78 3.73
N PHE A 111 20.21 14.77 3.78
CA PHE A 111 20.37 13.86 4.90
C PHE A 111 21.82 13.87 5.38
N SER A 112 22.01 13.94 6.68
CA SER A 112 23.27 13.64 7.36
C SER A 112 23.63 12.15 7.22
N LEU A 113 24.88 11.80 7.50
CA LEU A 113 25.31 10.41 7.54
C LEU A 113 24.48 9.56 8.50
N SER A 114 24.22 10.08 9.70
CA SER A 114 23.44 9.36 10.72
C SER A 114 22.00 9.13 10.27
N GLU A 115 21.40 10.09 9.56
CA GLU A 115 20.05 9.91 8.98
C GLU A 115 20.06 8.79 7.95
N VAL A 116 21.09 8.67 7.11
CA VAL A 116 21.20 7.54 6.16
C VAL A 116 21.70 6.24 6.80
N GLY A 117 21.87 6.19 8.13
CA GLY A 117 22.30 4.99 8.85
C GLY A 117 23.80 4.68 8.75
N ALA A 118 24.61 5.65 8.33
CA ALA A 118 26.06 5.54 8.22
C ALA A 118 26.76 6.42 9.27
N THR A 119 27.95 6.01 9.70
CA THR A 119 28.84 6.83 10.55
C THR A 119 29.88 7.57 9.72
N GLU A 120 30.29 6.98 8.60
CA GLU A 120 31.29 7.53 7.69
C GLU A 120 30.98 7.12 6.25
N PHE A 121 31.34 7.97 5.29
CA PHE A 121 31.42 7.62 3.87
C PHE A 121 32.81 7.91 3.34
N LYS A 122 33.29 7.01 2.49
CA LYS A 122 34.40 7.29 1.57
C LYS A 122 33.80 7.55 0.20
N VAL A 123 33.96 8.77 -0.30
CA VAL A 123 33.46 9.16 -1.62
C VAL A 123 34.66 9.35 -2.53
N ALA A 124 34.75 8.55 -3.59
CA ALA A 124 35.81 8.66 -4.57
C ALA A 124 35.27 8.43 -5.97
N ASN A 125 35.68 9.27 -6.92
CA ASN A 125 35.58 8.98 -8.34
C ASN A 125 36.95 8.47 -8.80
N LEU A 126 37.14 7.15 -8.77
CA LEU A 126 38.37 6.51 -9.21
C LEU A 126 38.42 6.47 -10.74
N PHE A 127 38.60 7.63 -11.36
CA PHE A 127 38.75 7.76 -12.80
C PHE A 127 40.23 7.91 -13.16
N VAL A 128 40.74 6.97 -13.95
CA VAL A 128 42.09 7.04 -14.53
C VAL A 128 41.93 7.27 -16.04
N PRO A 129 42.11 8.50 -16.55
CA PRO A 129 42.07 8.73 -17.99
C PRO A 129 43.22 8.00 -18.68
N SER A 130 42.94 7.38 -19.82
CA SER A 130 44.00 6.85 -20.67
C SER A 130 44.88 8.00 -21.20
N PRO A 131 46.19 7.78 -21.43
CA PRO A 131 47.04 8.75 -22.11
C PRO A 131 46.41 9.08 -23.46
N ARG A 132 46.20 10.37 -23.73
CA ARG A 132 45.86 10.81 -25.08
C ARG A 132 47.15 10.68 -25.90
N PHE A 133 47.17 9.73 -26.83
CA PHE A 133 48.20 9.64 -27.87
C PHE A 133 47.84 10.55 -29.04
#